data_AF-A0A7V0UAU2-F1
#
_entry.id   AF-A0A7V0UAU2-F1
#
_cell.length_a   1.000
_cell.length_b   1.000
_cell.length_c   1.000
_cell.angle_alpha   90.00
_cell.angle_beta   90.00
_cell.angle_gamma   90.00
#
_symmetry.space_group_name_H-M   'P 1'
#
loop_
_entity.id
_entity.type
_entity.pdbx_description
1 polymer ?
#
loop_
_entity_poly.entity_id
_entity_poly.type
_entity_poly.pdbx_seq_one_letter_code
_entity_poly.pdbx_strand_id
1 'polypeptide(L)'
;MKNKKMDVQGKEIAVIAQNNDDYISLTDIARYKDPDRTDYIIQNWIRSRTTIEYLGIWEQLNNPDFNSIEFDGFRKQEDRSIKKLEGK
;
A
#
# COMPACT_ATOMS: atom_id res chain seq x y z
N MET A 1 9.44 -19.97 -0.22
CA MET A 1 10.14 -19.42 -1.39
C MET A 1 11.17 -18.41 -0.91
N LYS A 2 12.38 -18.38 -1.48
CA LYS A 2 13.38 -17.35 -1.17
C LYS A 2 12.97 -16.06 -1.89
N ASN A 3 12.84 -14.95 -1.16
CA ASN A 3 12.62 -13.64 -1.78
C ASN A 3 13.81 -13.31 -2.67
N LYS A 4 13.54 -12.96 -3.92
CA LYS A 4 14.55 -12.44 -4.84
C LYS A 4 14.93 -11.05 -4.34
N LYS A 5 16.18 -10.65 -4.49
CA LYS A 5 16.63 -9.31 -4.08
C LYS A 5 17.15 -8.59 -5.32
N MET A 6 16.85 -7.30 -5.41
CA MET A 6 17.32 -6.43 -6.47
C MET A 6 18.14 -5.30 -5.84
N ASP A 7 19.31 -5.01 -6.42
CA ASP A 7 20.07 -3.83 -6.03
C ASP A 7 19.47 -2.60 -6.72
N VAL A 8 19.09 -1.61 -5.92
CA VAL A 8 18.65 -0.30 -6.39
C VAL A 8 19.47 0.75 -5.66
N GLN A 9 20.34 1.45 -6.40
CA GLN A 9 21.22 2.47 -5.87
C GLN A 9 22.13 1.98 -4.72
N GLY A 10 22.62 0.72 -4.79
CA GLY A 10 23.49 0.13 -3.78
C GLY A 10 22.77 -0.41 -2.54
N LYS A 11 21.46 -0.62 -2.63
CA LYS A 11 20.64 -1.21 -1.56
C LYS A 11 19.78 -2.35 -2.09
N GLU A 12 19.75 -3.43 -1.32
CA GLU A 12 18.90 -4.58 -1.61
C GLU A 12 17.44 -4.26 -1.28
N ILE A 13 16.56 -4.36 -2.29
CA ILE A 13 15.12 -4.31 -2.13
C ILE A 13 14.57 -5.73 -2.35
N ALA A 14 13.67 -6.17 -1.47
CA ALA A 14 13.00 -7.45 -1.66
C ALA A 14 12.02 -7.39 -2.84
N VAL A 15 12.14 -8.39 -3.71
CA VAL A 15 11.23 -8.68 -4.82
C VAL A 15 10.49 -9.97 -4.51
N ILE A 16 9.17 -9.89 -4.52
CA ILE A 16 8.26 -10.99 -4.28
C ILE A 16 7.68 -11.39 -5.64
N ALA A 17 8.01 -12.59 -6.10
CA ALA A 17 7.42 -13.15 -7.31
C ALA A 17 6.14 -13.89 -6.95
N GLN A 18 5.00 -13.46 -7.48
CA GLN A 18 3.70 -14.08 -7.25
C GLN A 18 2.87 -14.06 -8.53
N ASN A 19 2.24 -15.19 -8.87
CA ASN A 19 1.31 -15.31 -10.00
C ASN A 19 1.82 -14.71 -11.32
N ASN A 20 3.10 -14.95 -11.64
CA ASN A 20 3.77 -14.46 -12.85
C ASN A 20 4.13 -12.96 -12.87
N ASP A 21 3.87 -12.25 -11.78
CA ASP A 21 4.22 -10.85 -11.58
C ASP A 21 5.32 -10.68 -10.50
N ASP A 22 6.15 -9.65 -10.67
CA ASP A 22 7.19 -9.27 -9.73
C ASP A 22 6.73 -8.03 -8.93
N TYR A 23 6.62 -8.18 -7.62
CA TYR A 23 6.24 -7.11 -6.69
C TYR A 23 7.45 -6.59 -5.91
N ILE A 24 7.52 -5.29 -5.70
CA ILE A 24 8.57 -4.64 -4.91
C ILE A 24 8.01 -4.28 -3.53
N SER A 25 8.78 -4.55 -2.47
CA SER A 25 8.38 -4.20 -1.10
C SER A 25 8.30 -2.69 -0.89
N LEU A 26 7.08 -2.17 -0.68
CA LEU A 26 6.84 -0.76 -0.36
C LEU A 26 7.51 -0.35 0.97
N THR A 27 7.57 -1.26 1.94
CA THR A 27 8.21 -1.00 3.24
C THR A 27 9.72 -0.86 3.11
N ASP A 28 10.36 -1.58 2.19
CA ASP A 28 11.78 -1.44 1.92
C ASP A 28 12.08 -0.11 1.23
N ILE A 29 11.21 0.34 0.31
CA ILE A 29 11.32 1.67 -0.31
C ILE A 29 11.14 2.78 0.74
N ALA A 30 10.17 2.64 1.66
CA ALA A 30 9.98 3.61 2.72
C ALA A 30 11.18 3.65 3.68
N ARG A 31 11.73 2.49 4.05
CA ARG A 31 12.94 2.36 4.89
C ARG A 31 14.18 2.95 4.22
N TYR A 32 14.25 2.90 2.88
CA TYR A 32 15.30 3.58 2.14
C TYR A 32 15.22 5.10 2.31
N LYS A 33 14.00 5.66 2.24
CA LYS A 33 13.77 7.09 2.31
C LYS A 33 14.01 7.66 3.71
N ASP A 34 13.52 6.98 4.76
CA ASP A 34 13.75 7.35 6.15
C ASP A 34 13.52 6.12 7.06
N PRO A 35 14.59 5.49 7.61
CA PRO A 35 14.45 4.30 8.42
C PRO A 35 13.73 4.58 9.76
N ASP A 36 13.86 5.79 10.30
CA ASP A 36 13.26 6.17 11.59
C ASP A 36 11.79 6.58 11.46
N ARG A 37 11.36 6.95 10.24
CA ARG A 37 9.98 7.38 9.94
C ARG A 37 9.31 6.56 8.84
N THR A 38 9.67 5.29 8.74
CA THR A 38 9.14 4.37 7.72
C THR A 38 7.61 4.27 7.78
N ASP A 39 7.05 4.18 8.99
CA ASP A 39 5.61 4.13 9.25
C ASP A 39 4.91 5.41 8.79
N TYR A 40 5.46 6.58 9.11
CA TYR A 40 4.92 7.87 8.71
C TYR A 40 4.95 8.04 7.17
N ILE A 41 6.01 7.59 6.50
CA ILE A 41 6.09 7.63 5.03
C ILE A 41 4.99 6.78 4.40
N ILE A 42 4.80 5.55 4.88
CA ILE A 42 3.77 4.65 4.37
C ILE A 42 2.38 5.23 4.64
N GLN A 43 2.14 5.73 5.85
CA GLN A 43 0.89 6.42 6.19
C GLN A 43 0.63 7.58 5.23
N ASN A 44 1.65 8.38 4.91
CA ASN A 44 1.50 9.50 3.99
C ASN A 44 1.18 9.07 2.55
N TRP A 45 1.78 7.98 2.06
CA TRP A 45 1.47 7.43 0.73
C TRP A 45 0.03 6.93 0.64
N ILE A 46 -0.45 6.26 1.69
CA ILE A 46 -1.80 5.67 1.75
C ILE A 46 -2.83 6.67 2.33
N ARG A 47 -2.45 7.93 2.57
CA ARG A 47 -3.32 8.91 3.23
C ARG A 47 -4.47 9.42 2.36
N SER A 48 -4.32 9.40 1.04
CA SER A 48 -5.29 10.02 0.14
C SER A 48 -6.37 9.03 -0.27
N ARG A 49 -7.63 9.49 -0.23
CA ARG A 49 -8.78 8.76 -0.77
C ARG A 49 -8.53 8.25 -2.19
N THR A 50 -7.92 9.07 -3.03
CA THR A 50 -7.57 8.68 -4.40
C THR A 50 -6.61 7.48 -4.44
N THR A 51 -5.62 7.45 -3.55
CA THR A 51 -4.71 6.29 -3.42
C THR A 51 -5.48 5.04 -2.99
N ILE A 52 -6.34 5.17 -1.98
CA ILE A 52 -7.10 4.04 -1.44
C ILE A 52 -8.10 3.51 -2.47
N GLU A 53 -8.81 4.40 -3.18
CA GLU A 53 -9.72 4.01 -4.28
C GLU A 53 -8.97 3.32 -5.42
N TYR A 54 -7.81 3.84 -5.82
CA TYR A 54 -6.97 3.21 -6.84
C TYR A 54 -6.53 1.80 -6.43
N LEU A 55 -6.02 1.63 -5.21
CA LEU A 55 -5.62 0.33 -4.68
C LEU A 55 -6.81 -0.64 -4.61
N GLY A 56 -7.98 -0.16 -4.20
CA GLY A 56 -9.21 -0.95 -4.17
C GLY A 56 -9.61 -1.48 -5.53
N ILE A 57 -9.56 -0.64 -6.57
CA ILE A 57 -9.85 -1.06 -7.95
C ILE A 57 -8.79 -2.05 -8.43
N TRP A 58 -7.52 -1.78 -8.16
CA TRP A 58 -6.43 -2.68 -8.56
C TRP A 58 -6.59 -4.06 -7.92
N GLU A 59 -6.91 -4.13 -6.63
CA GLU A 59 -7.17 -5.38 -5.91
C GLU A 59 -8.38 -6.12 -6.49
N GLN A 60 -9.49 -5.43 -6.79
CA GLN A 60 -10.66 -6.05 -7.43
C GLN A 60 -10.33 -6.69 -8.79
N LEU A 61 -9.38 -6.12 -9.54
CA LEU A 61 -8.99 -6.62 -10.86
C LEU A 61 -7.97 -7.75 -10.78
N ASN A 62 -7.06 -7.74 -9.80
CA ASN A 62 -5.89 -8.61 -9.77
C ASN A 62 -5.87 -9.64 -8.64
N ASN A 63 -6.76 -9.52 -7.65
CA ASN A 63 -6.86 -10.41 -6.51
C ASN A 63 -8.24 -11.12 -6.50
N PRO A 64 -8.33 -12.36 -7.03
CA PRO A 64 -9.58 -13.12 -7.08
C PRO A 64 -10.23 -13.37 -5.71
N ASP A 65 -9.42 -13.39 -4.65
CA ASP A 65 -9.84 -13.61 -3.26
C ASP A 65 -10.15 -12.29 -2.53
N PHE A 66 -10.25 -11.17 -3.25
CA PHE A 66 -10.43 -9.85 -2.66
C PHE A 66 -11.77 -9.73 -1.90
N ASN A 67 -11.68 -9.41 -0.61
CA ASN A 67 -12.83 -9.17 0.25
C ASN A 67 -13.40 -7.75 0.05
N SER A 68 -14.19 -7.59 -1.01
CA SER A 68 -14.81 -6.32 -1.38
C SER A 68 -15.75 -5.76 -0.30
N ILE A 69 -16.40 -6.61 0.49
CA ILE A 69 -17.35 -6.21 1.55
C ILE A 69 -16.61 -5.50 2.68
N GLU A 70 -15.52 -6.10 3.16
CA GLU A 70 -14.71 -5.52 4.23
C GLU A 70 -14.01 -4.24 3.76
N PHE A 71 -13.49 -4.25 2.53
CA PHE A 71 -12.89 -3.06 1.91
C PHE A 71 -13.87 -1.88 1.85
N ASP A 72 -15.13 -2.13 1.48
CA ASP A 72 -16.17 -1.09 1.47
C ASP A 72 -16.46 -0.52 2.87
N GLY A 73 -16.29 -1.34 3.90
CA GLY A 73 -16.33 -0.92 5.30
C GLY A 73 -15.20 0.07 5.64
N PHE A 74 -13.96 -0.25 5.26
CA PHE A 74 -12.79 0.62 5.44
C PHE A 74 -12.96 1.96 4.71
N ARG A 75 -13.38 1.92 3.44
CA ARG A 75 -13.63 3.12 2.63
C ARG A 75 -14.66 4.05 3.27
N LYS A 76 -15.75 3.49 3.82
CA LYS A 76 -16.79 4.26 4.53
C LYS A 76 -16.29 4.87 5.85
N GLN A 77 -15.33 4.24 6.53
CA GLN A 77 -14.72 4.79 7.74
C GLN A 77 -13.79 5.96 7.43
N GLU A 78 -13.02 5.87 6.36
CA GLU A 78 -12.18 6.96 5.87
C GLU A 78 -13.02 8.20 5.52
N ASP A 79 -14.11 8.00 4.76
CA ASP A 79 -15.06 9.06 4.40
C ASP A 79 -15.66 9.76 5.64
N ARG A 80 -15.96 9.01 6.71
CA ARG A 80 -16.44 9.60 7.97
C ARG A 80 -15.34 10.36 8.71
N SER A 81 -14.10 9.90 8.63
CA SER A 81 -12.95 10.51 9.32
C SER A 81 -12.60 11.85 8.67
N ILE A 82 -12.63 11.94 7.34
CA ILE A 82 -12.44 13.19 6.59
C ILE A 82 -13.60 14.16 6.90
N LYS A 83 -14.85 13.70 6.88
CA LYS A 83 -16.01 14.54 7.22
C LYS A 83 -15.99 15.08 8.65
N LYS A 84 -15.40 14.36 9.60
CA LYS A 84 -15.19 14.84 10.99
C LYS A 84 -14.08 15.91 11.08
N LEU A 85 -13.10 15.88 10.17
CA LEU A 85 -12.03 16.87 10.11
C LEU A 85 -12.45 18.14 9.34
N GLU A 86 -13.42 18.02 8.42
CA GLU A 86 -13.95 19.11 7.60
C GLU A 86 -15.24 19.76 8.15
N GLY A 87 -15.84 19.22 9.23
CA GLY A 87 -17.06 19.74 9.86
C GLY A 87 -16.77 20.44 11.20
N LYS A 88 -17.43 21.56 11.54
CA LYS A 88 -18.86 21.59 11.91
C LYS A 88 -19.17 20.70 13.11
#